data_AF-A0A0Q4C3P8-F1
#
_entry.id   AF-A0A0Q4C3P8-F1
#
_cell.length_a   1.000
_cell.length_b   1.000
_cell.length_c   1.000
_cell.angle_alpha   90.00
_cell.angle_beta   90.00
_cell.angle_gamma   90.00
#
_symmetry.space_group_name_H-M   'P 1'
#
loop_
_entity.id
_entity.type
_entity.pdbx_description
1 polymer ?
#
loop_
_entity_poly.entity_id
_entity_poly.type
_entity_poly.pdbx_seq_one_letter_code
_entity_poly.pdbx_strand_id
1 'polypeptide(L)'
;MQNLFRIAFWLALVFAVIMALVPHPPEFPGEPGDKFQHMLAFATLAVLGVLGYPQIPKLRIGLGLVVLGAGIEIAQMIPQLHRDAEWSDLAADTCAVMVMIALAALALRTIRARR
;
A
#
# COMPACT_ATOMS: atom_id res chain seq x y z
N MET A 1 -11.23 18.00 4.14
CA MET A 1 -11.19 16.56 3.77
C MET A 1 -9.79 16.07 3.41
N GLN A 2 -9.01 16.78 2.58
CA GLN A 2 -7.68 16.31 2.18
C GLN A 2 -6.73 16.01 3.37
N ASN A 3 -6.73 16.85 4.41
CA ASN A 3 -5.92 16.62 5.60
C ASN A 3 -6.26 15.28 6.30
N LEU A 4 -7.53 14.87 6.31
CA LEU A 4 -7.94 13.59 6.88
C LEU A 4 -7.36 12.41 6.10
N PHE A 5 -7.41 12.47 4.76
CA PHE A 5 -6.80 11.43 3.92
C PHE A 5 -5.29 11.38 4.05
N ARG A 6 -4.61 12.52 4.24
CA ARG A 6 -3.16 12.55 4.48
C ARG A 6 -2.80 11.94 5.83
N ILE A 7 -3.55 12.27 6.88
CA ILE A 7 -3.37 11.68 8.21
C ILE A 7 -3.60 10.17 8.13
N ALA A 8 -4.71 9.73 7.52
CA ALA A 8 -5.01 8.32 7.32
C ALA A 8 -3.94 7.61 6.49
N PHE A 9 -3.40 8.25 5.45
CA PHE A 9 -2.32 7.72 4.64
C PHE A 9 -1.07 7.45 5.49
N TRP A 10 -0.63 8.44 6.28
CA TRP A 10 0.57 8.28 7.11
C TRP A 10 0.37 7.25 8.23
N LEU A 11 -0.82 7.20 8.85
CA LEU A 11 -1.14 6.18 9.83
C LEU A 11 -1.14 4.77 9.22
N ALA A 12 -1.79 4.60 8.06
CA ALA A 12 -1.80 3.34 7.34
C ALA A 12 -0.39 2.94 6.88
N LEU A 13 0.44 3.90 6.47
CA LEU A 13 1.80 3.67 6.01
C LEU A 13 2.66 3.11 7.14
N VAL A 14 2.65 3.80 8.28
CA VAL A 14 3.39 3.38 9.47
C VAL A 14 2.92 2.00 9.93
N PHE A 15 1.60 1.79 9.96
CA PHE A 15 1.03 0.49 10.30
C PHE A 15 1.49 -0.62 9.35
N ALA A 16 1.40 -0.42 8.03
CA ALA A 16 1.80 -1.41 7.03
C ALA A 16 3.29 -1.77 7.14
N VAL A 17 4.16 -0.77 7.31
CA VAL A 17 5.60 -0.99 7.48
C VAL A 17 5.90 -1.77 8.76
N ILE A 18 5.24 -1.42 9.88
CA ILE A 18 5.42 -2.16 11.13
C ILE A 18 4.99 -3.62 10.95
N MET A 19 3.80 -3.86 10.39
CA MET A 19 3.28 -5.22 10.20
C MET A 19 4.16 -6.07 9.29
N ALA A 20 4.72 -5.48 8.23
CA ALA A 20 5.61 -6.18 7.31
C ALA A 20 6.97 -6.55 7.93
N LEU A 21 7.44 -5.78 8.93
CA LEU A 21 8.74 -6.01 9.59
C LEU A 21 8.63 -6.84 10.88
N VAL A 22 7.43 -7.04 11.42
CA VAL A 22 7.23 -7.86 12.63
C VAL A 22 7.32 -9.36 12.25
N PRO A 23 8.11 -10.17 13.00
CA PRO A 23 8.33 -11.59 12.67
C PRO A 23 7.08 -12.46 12.74
N HIS A 24 6.25 -12.21 13.76
CA HIS A 24 5.00 -12.91 14.01
C HIS A 24 3.89 -11.87 14.18
N PRO A 25 3.30 -11.38 13.08
CA PRO A 25 2.11 -10.57 13.19
C PRO A 25 1.03 -11.39 13.92
N PRO A 26 0.20 -10.75 14.75
CA PRO A 26 -0.85 -11.46 15.48
C PRO A 26 -1.78 -12.17 14.48
N GLU A 27 -1.77 -13.50 14.50
CA GLU A 27 -2.63 -14.32 13.66
C GLU A 27 -4.04 -14.39 14.27
N PHE A 28 -5.08 -14.03 13.51
CA PHE A 28 -6.48 -14.27 13.89
C PHE A 28 -7.06 -15.50 13.16
N PRO A 29 -7.98 -16.24 13.81
CA PRO A 29 -8.68 -17.34 13.15
C PRO A 29 -9.41 -16.87 11.89
N GLY A 30 -9.06 -17.42 10.73
CA GLY A 30 -9.65 -17.07 9.44
C GLY A 30 -9.02 -15.84 8.76
N GLU A 31 -7.84 -15.39 9.21
CA GLU A 31 -7.15 -14.32 8.52
C GLU A 31 -6.78 -14.66 7.08
N PRO A 32 -6.91 -13.69 6.16
CA PRO A 32 -6.36 -13.86 4.83
C PRO A 32 -4.84 -13.98 4.92
N GLY A 33 -4.24 -14.78 4.04
CA GLY A 33 -2.79 -15.01 4.04
C GLY A 33 -1.98 -13.73 3.88
N ASP A 34 -0.73 -13.75 4.35
CA ASP A 34 0.21 -12.62 4.44
C ASP A 34 0.24 -11.78 3.14
N LYS A 35 0.38 -12.44 1.99
CA LYS A 35 0.32 -11.81 0.67
C LYS A 35 -0.95 -10.98 0.42
N PHE A 36 -2.12 -11.48 0.80
CA PHE A 36 -3.37 -10.74 0.61
C PHE A 36 -3.45 -9.53 1.55
N GLN A 37 -2.92 -9.66 2.77
CA GLN A 37 -2.81 -8.55 3.71
C GLN A 37 -1.90 -7.44 3.16
N HIS A 38 -0.75 -7.82 2.59
CA HIS A 38 0.16 -6.90 1.89
C HIS A 38 -0.54 -6.19 0.72
N MET A 39 -1.16 -6.95 -0.18
CA MET A 39 -1.90 -6.40 -1.32
C MET A 39 -2.98 -5.41 -0.86
N LEU A 40 -3.71 -5.75 0.20
CA LEU A 40 -4.75 -4.88 0.75
C LEU A 40 -4.15 -3.61 1.36
N ALA A 41 -3.05 -3.71 2.10
CA ALA A 41 -2.37 -2.55 2.67
C ALA A 41 -1.88 -1.59 1.58
N PHE A 42 -1.21 -2.10 0.54
CA PHE A 42 -0.72 -1.29 -0.58
C PHE A 42 -1.86 -0.72 -1.43
N ALA A 43 -2.94 -1.48 -1.64
CA ALA A 43 -4.18 -1.00 -2.26
C ALA A 43 -4.79 0.18 -1.48
N THR A 44 -4.88 0.07 -0.15
CA THR A 44 -5.39 1.14 0.72
C THR A 44 -4.49 2.38 0.64
N LEU A 45 -3.17 2.22 0.71
CA LEU A 45 -2.21 3.31 0.57
C LEU A 45 -2.34 4.01 -0.78
N ALA A 46 -2.53 3.26 -1.86
CA ALA A 46 -2.75 3.82 -3.19
C ALA A 46 -3.99 4.73 -3.25
N VAL A 47 -5.13 4.27 -2.71
CA VAL A 47 -6.36 5.07 -2.67
C VAL A 47 -6.18 6.32 -1.80
N LEU A 48 -5.66 6.15 -0.57
CA LEU A 48 -5.43 7.26 0.35
C LEU A 48 -4.44 8.28 -0.22
N GLY A 49 -3.40 7.83 -0.90
CA GLY A 49 -2.44 8.68 -1.60
C GLY A 49 -3.11 9.52 -2.68
N VAL A 50 -3.90 8.89 -3.56
CA VAL A 50 -4.63 9.59 -4.64
C VAL A 50 -5.63 10.61 -4.09
N LEU A 51 -6.33 10.30 -3.00
CA LEU A 51 -7.31 11.21 -2.38
C LEU A 51 -6.66 12.31 -1.54
N GLY A 52 -5.56 12.02 -0.85
CA GLY A 52 -4.85 12.94 0.03
C GLY A 52 -3.94 13.92 -0.72
N TYR A 53 -3.43 13.54 -1.89
CA TYR A 53 -2.48 14.32 -2.68
C TYR A 53 -2.96 14.51 -4.14
N PRO A 54 -4.10 15.18 -4.37
CA PRO A 54 -4.68 15.30 -5.72
C PRO A 54 -3.82 16.12 -6.71
N GLN A 55 -2.85 16.90 -6.21
CA GLN A 55 -1.91 17.66 -7.02
C GLN A 55 -0.69 16.84 -7.46
N ILE A 56 -0.43 15.70 -6.81
CA ILE A 56 0.69 14.82 -7.16
C ILE A 56 0.26 13.91 -8.31
N PRO A 57 1.09 13.76 -9.37
CA PRO A 57 0.81 12.80 -10.43
C PRO A 57 0.64 11.38 -9.86
N LYS A 58 -0.44 10.71 -10.25
CA LYS A 58 -0.79 9.36 -9.78
C LYS A 58 0.35 8.36 -10.00
N LEU A 59 1.07 8.49 -11.11
CA LEU A 59 2.26 7.68 -11.40
C LEU A 59 3.35 7.86 -10.34
N ARG A 60 3.58 9.07 -9.83
CA ARG A 60 4.56 9.32 -8.76
C ARG A 60 4.14 8.68 -7.45
N ILE A 61 2.83 8.68 -7.15
CA ILE A 61 2.29 7.97 -5.98
C ILE A 61 2.54 6.46 -6.13
N GLY A 62 2.20 5.89 -7.29
CA GLY A 62 2.45 4.48 -7.57
C GLY A 62 3.91 4.09 -7.46
N LEU A 63 4.81 4.84 -8.11
CA LEU A 63 6.26 4.61 -8.03
C LEU A 63 6.79 4.71 -6.60
N GLY A 64 6.31 5.68 -5.81
CA GLY A 64 6.68 5.80 -4.40
C GLY A 64 6.29 4.57 -3.58
N LEU A 65 5.12 3.99 -3.84
CA LEU A 65 4.67 2.76 -3.18
C LEU A 65 5.45 1.53 -3.65
N VAL A 66 5.80 1.43 -4.94
CA VAL A 66 6.68 0.34 -5.42
C VAL A 66 8.07 0.40 -4.79
N VAL A 67 8.65 1.60 -4.70
CA VAL A 67 9.94 1.82 -4.02
C VAL A 67 9.84 1.46 -2.53
N LEU A 68 8.73 1.81 -1.86
CA LEU A 68 8.48 1.40 -0.49
C LEU A 68 8.44 -0.12 -0.35
N GLY A 69 7.67 -0.82 -1.19
CA GLY A 69 7.58 -2.28 -1.18
C GLY A 69 8.95 -2.94 -1.36
N ALA A 70 9.73 -2.48 -2.35
CA ALA A 70 11.10 -2.97 -2.55
C ALA A 70 12.00 -2.70 -1.33
N GLY A 71 11.82 -1.57 -0.64
CA GLY A 71 12.52 -1.26 0.60
C GLY A 71 12.14 -2.18 1.76
N ILE A 72 10.87 -2.58 1.85
CA ILE A 72 10.39 -3.56 2.84
C ILE A 72 11.02 -4.92 2.59
N GLU A 73 11.02 -5.41 1.35
CA GLU A 73 11.67 -6.67 0.96
C GLU A 73 13.15 -6.69 1.36
N ILE A 74 13.89 -5.61 1.03
CA ILE A 74 15.29 -5.47 1.40
C ILE A 74 15.47 -5.47 2.92
N ALA A 75 14.58 -4.80 3.66
CA ALA A 75 14.62 -4.80 5.11
C ALA A 75 14.34 -6.19 5.68
N GLN A 76 13.40 -6.96 5.11
CA GLN A 76 13.11 -8.33 5.53
C GLN A 76 14.31 -9.27 5.34
N MET A 77 15.24 -8.98 4.42
CA MET A 77 16.51 -9.73 4.30
C MET A 77 17.43 -9.60 5.52
N ILE A 78 17.16 -8.68 6.46
CA ILE A 78 17.92 -8.53 7.70
C ILE A 78 17.65 -9.75 8.60
N PRO A 79 18.65 -10.60 8.89
CA PRO A 79 18.44 -11.87 9.61
C PRO A 79 17.77 -11.73 10.98
N GLN A 80 17.97 -10.59 11.66
CA GLN A 80 17.39 -10.28 12.96
C GLN A 80 15.86 -10.12 12.92
N LEU A 81 15.28 -9.84 11.75
CA LEU A 81 13.83 -9.72 11.59
C LEU A 81 13.13 -11.08 11.44
N HIS A 82 13.88 -12.16 11.22
CA HIS A 82 13.33 -13.51 11.03
C HIS A 82 12.18 -13.55 9.99
N ARG A 83 12.33 -12.76 8.92
CA ARG A 83 11.41 -12.72 7.77
C ARG A 83 12.16 -13.14 6.51
N ASP A 84 11.45 -13.79 5.60
CA ASP A 84 11.97 -14.12 4.28
C ASP A 84 11.49 -13.08 3.29
N ALA A 85 12.42 -12.52 2.52
CA ALA A 85 12.06 -11.63 1.42
C ALA A 85 11.41 -12.45 0.31
N GLU A 86 10.21 -12.06 -0.10
CA GLU A 86 9.45 -12.72 -1.16
C GLU A 86 9.20 -11.72 -2.30
N TRP A 87 10.08 -11.72 -3.31
CA TRP A 87 9.93 -10.87 -4.51
C TRP A 87 8.56 -10.99 -5.22
N SER A 88 7.85 -12.08 -4.95
CA SER A 88 6.51 -12.32 -5.46
C SER A 88 5.45 -11.41 -4.78
N ASP A 89 5.70 -10.96 -3.55
CA ASP A 89 4.90 -9.95 -2.84
C ASP A 89 5.10 -8.57 -3.46
N LEU A 90 6.34 -8.17 -3.75
CA LEU A 90 6.60 -6.94 -4.49
C LEU A 90 5.83 -6.86 -5.82
N ALA A 91 5.76 -7.98 -6.56
CA ALA A 91 5.00 -8.06 -7.81
C ALA A 91 3.48 -7.96 -7.58
N ALA A 92 2.97 -8.65 -6.55
CA ALA A 92 1.56 -8.63 -6.18
C ALA A 92 1.11 -7.23 -5.73
N ASP A 93 1.91 -6.57 -4.88
CA ASP A 93 1.66 -5.23 -4.36
C ASP A 93 1.72 -4.20 -5.48
N THR A 94 2.69 -4.30 -6.38
CA THR A 94 2.78 -3.43 -7.55
C THR A 94 1.52 -3.54 -8.42
N CYS A 95 1.03 -4.76 -8.65
CA CYS A 95 -0.21 -4.99 -9.38
C CYS A 95 -1.42 -4.37 -8.65
N ALA A 96 -1.55 -4.60 -7.34
CA ALA A 96 -2.61 -4.04 -6.52
C ALA A 96 -2.62 -2.49 -6.55
N VAL A 97 -1.46 -1.86 -6.41
CA VAL A 97 -1.30 -0.40 -6.50
C VAL A 97 -1.75 0.12 -7.86
N MET A 98 -1.30 -0.50 -8.95
CA MET A 98 -1.65 -0.06 -10.31
C MET A 98 -3.16 -0.16 -10.57
N VAL A 99 -3.78 -1.28 -10.19
CA VAL A 99 -5.23 -1.49 -10.31
C VAL A 99 -5.98 -0.45 -9.48
N MET A 100 -5.62 -0.25 -8.22
CA MET A 100 -6.34 0.66 -7.34
C MET A 100 -6.17 2.14 -7.72
N ILE A 101 -5.00 2.54 -8.21
CA ILE A 101 -4.81 3.88 -8.77
C ILE A 101 -5.71 4.08 -9.99
N ALA A 102 -5.82 3.09 -10.88
CA ALA A 102 -6.68 3.16 -12.05
C ALA A 102 -8.17 3.26 -11.68
N LEU A 103 -8.63 2.45 -10.72
CA LEU A 103 -10.00 2.49 -10.21
C LEU A 103 -10.30 3.83 -9.52
N ALA A 104 -9.43 4.30 -8.63
CA ALA A 104 -9.59 5.60 -7.99
C ALA A 104 -9.59 6.74 -9.02
N ALA A 105 -8.74 6.66 -10.05
CA ALA A 105 -8.72 7.61 -11.14
C ALA A 105 -10.04 7.65 -11.91
N LEU A 106 -10.60 6.48 -12.24
CA LEU A 106 -11.86 6.37 -12.97
C LEU A 106 -13.02 6.90 -12.13
N ALA A 107 -13.11 6.51 -10.86
CA ALA A 107 -14.14 6.99 -9.93
C ALA A 107 -14.12 8.51 -9.76
N LEU A 108 -12.92 9.12 -9.62
CA LEU A 108 -12.81 10.57 -9.52
C LEU A 108 -13.20 11.28 -10.82
N ARG A 109 -12.95 10.67 -11.99
CA ARG A 109 -13.39 11.21 -13.29
C ARG A 109 -14.91 11.19 -13.42
N THR A 110 -15.56 10.08 -13.06
CA THR A 110 -17.02 9.95 -13.17
C THR A 110 -17.75 10.87 -12.19
N ILE A 111 -17.24 11.03 -10.96
CA ILE A 111 -17.81 11.97 -9.99
C ILE A 111 -17.72 13.42 -10.48
N ARG A 112 -16.59 13.81 -11.09
CA ARG A 112 -16.42 15.16 -11.65
C ARG A 112 -17.27 15.40 -12.89
N ALA A 113 -17.49 14.40 -13.73
CA ALA A 113 -18.35 14.52 -14.92
C ALA A 113 -19.85 14.63 -14.59
N ARG A 114 -20.25 14.25 -13.36
CA ARG A 114 -21.63 14.35 -12.87
C ARG A 114 -21.93 15.64 -12.10
N ARG A 115 -20.92 16.49 -11.88
CA ARG A 115 -21.06 17.81 -11.26
C ARG A 115 -21.00 18.89 -12.32
#